data_AF-A0A7W1ENP1-F1
#
_entry.id   AF-A0A7W1ENP1-F1
#
_cell.length_a   1.000
_cell.length_b   1.000
_cell.length_c   1.000
_cell.angle_alpha   90.00
_cell.angle_beta   90.00
_cell.angle_gamma   90.00
#
_symmetry.space_group_name_H-M   'P 1'
#
loop_
_entity.id
_entity.type
_entity.pdbx_description
1 polymer ?
#
loop_
_entity_poly.entity_id
_entity_poly.type
_entity_poly.pdbx_seq_one_letter_code
_entity_poly.pdbx_strand_id
1 'polypeptide(L)'
;MHIASTFAVNVEPHALRFALALTNQTKKHLELSFASGQQYDFAVLDDAGREVYRWGSARMFTQSMQNKLLGGGETFHIDERATTTLPHGAYVAVATLRSSNFPVSRRVPFELR
;
A
#
# COMPACT_ATOMS: atom_id res chain seq x y z
N MET A 1 11.73 4.61 15.55
CA MET A 1 11.09 4.28 14.25
C MET A 1 11.54 5.31 13.24
N HIS A 2 12.13 4.90 12.10
CA HIS A 2 12.69 5.84 11.11
C HIS A 2 11.66 6.34 10.10
N ILE A 3 10.63 5.52 9.84
CA ILE A 3 9.54 5.84 8.91
C ILE A 3 8.21 5.74 9.64
N ALA A 4 7.44 6.83 9.61
CA ALA A 4 6.02 6.82 9.96
C ALA A 4 5.19 6.43 8.75
N SER A 5 4.04 5.80 9.00
CA SER A 5 3.17 5.37 7.92
C SER A 5 1.70 5.50 8.29
N THR A 6 0.90 5.97 7.35
CA THR A 6 -0.57 6.05 7.44
C THR A 6 -1.19 5.39 6.23
N PHE A 7 -2.33 4.74 6.41
CA PHE A 7 -3.07 4.11 5.33
C PHE A 7 -4.55 4.44 5.48
N ALA A 8 -5.19 4.77 4.37
CA ALA A 8 -6.62 5.01 4.28
C ALA A 8 -7.19 4.34 3.03
N VAL A 9 -8.47 3.98 3.10
CA VAL A 9 -9.25 3.50 1.97
C VAL A 9 -10.51 4.33 1.86
N ASN A 10 -10.73 4.88 0.67
CA ASN A 10 -11.97 5.56 0.35
C ASN A 10 -12.79 4.66 -0.58
N VAL A 11 -14.05 4.45 -0.21
CA VAL A 11 -15.01 3.71 -1.01
C VAL A 11 -15.63 4.64 -2.03
N GLU A 12 -15.58 4.25 -3.29
CA GLU A 12 -16.25 4.91 -4.41
C GLU A 12 -17.28 3.95 -5.02
N PRO A 13 -18.28 4.44 -5.79
CA PRO A 13 -19.38 3.60 -6.27
C PRO A 13 -18.97 2.31 -7.01
N HIS A 14 -17.85 2.34 -7.73
CA HIS A 14 -17.34 1.21 -8.52
C HIS A 14 -15.83 0.99 -8.34
N ALA A 15 -15.25 1.56 -7.28
CA ALA A 15 -13.82 1.52 -7.06
C ALA A 15 -13.45 1.66 -5.58
N LEU A 16 -12.25 1.22 -5.26
CA LEU A 16 -11.57 1.57 -4.02
C LEU A 16 -10.39 2.48 -4.35
N ARG A 17 -10.17 3.49 -3.52
CA ARG A 17 -8.98 4.33 -3.57
C ARG A 17 -8.12 4.06 -2.34
N PHE A 18 -6.94 3.50 -2.57
CA PHE A 18 -5.95 3.18 -1.55
C PHE A 18 -4.96 4.33 -1.44
N ALA A 19 -4.79 4.88 -0.23
CA ALA A 19 -3.86 5.97 0.03
C ALA A 19 -2.88 5.58 1.15
N LEU A 20 -1.64 5.25 0.79
CA LEU A 20 -0.54 4.95 1.72
C LEU A 20 0.44 6.13 1.71
N ALA A 21 0.80 6.62 2.89
CA ALA A 21 1.84 7.63 3.05
C ALA A 21 2.96 7.10 3.95
N LEU A 22 4.20 7.37 3.57
CA LEU A 22 5.41 6.96 4.29
C LEU A 22 6.31 8.15 4.51
N THR A 23 6.44 8.61 5.74
CA THR A 23 7.22 9.80 6.10
C THR A 23 8.53 9.40 6.74
N ASN A 24 9.66 9.87 6.19
CA ASN A 24 10.95 9.79 6.86
C ASN A 24 10.95 10.75 8.05
N GLN A 25 10.93 10.22 9.27
CA GLN A 25 10.90 11.03 10.50
C GLN A 25 12.28 11.51 10.95
N THR A 26 13.33 11.17 10.20
CA THR A 26 14.70 11.59 10.49
C THR A 26 15.04 12.86 9.72
N LYS A 27 16.16 13.50 10.09
CA LYS A 27 16.73 14.63 9.33
C LYS A 27 17.65 14.17 8.19
N LYS A 28 17.98 12.87 8.12
CA LYS A 28 18.91 12.30 7.14
C LYS A 28 18.12 11.71 5.97
N HIS A 29 18.77 11.59 4.82
CA HIS A 29 18.21 10.80 3.72
C HIS A 29 18.13 9.32 4.12
N LEU A 30 17.03 8.68 3.72
CA LEU A 30 16.85 7.23 3.76
C LEU A 30 16.78 6.72 2.34
N GLU A 31 17.44 5.61 2.07
CA GLU A 31 17.32 4.92 0.79
C GLU A 31 16.47 3.67 0.99
N LEU A 32 15.32 3.60 0.33
CA LEU A 32 14.45 2.43 0.31
C LEU A 32 14.88 1.52 -0.82
N SER A 33 15.23 0.27 -0.52
CA SER A 33 15.60 -0.73 -1.52
C SER A 33 14.43 -1.67 -1.81
N PHE A 34 14.19 -1.98 -3.06
CA PHE A 34 13.14 -2.88 -3.54
C PHE A 34 13.75 -3.96 -4.43
N ALA A 35 13.32 -5.21 -4.24
CA ALA A 35 13.85 -6.35 -4.99
C ALA A 35 13.38 -6.38 -6.46
N SER A 36 12.32 -5.65 -6.79
CA SER A 36 11.74 -5.59 -8.14
C SER A 36 11.07 -4.22 -8.37
N GLY A 37 10.48 -4.03 -9.55
CA GLY A 37 9.65 -2.86 -9.86
C GLY A 37 8.38 -2.77 -9.00
N GLN A 38 7.99 -3.84 -8.30
CA GLN A 38 6.82 -3.81 -7.42
C GLN A 38 7.21 -3.23 -6.05
N GLN A 39 7.10 -1.91 -5.91
CA GLN A 39 7.45 -1.21 -4.67
C GLN A 39 6.41 -1.38 -3.56
N TYR A 40 5.15 -1.55 -3.94
CA TYR A 40 4.03 -1.67 -3.01
C TYR A 40 2.97 -2.64 -3.56
N ASP A 41 2.03 -3.05 -2.71
CA ASP A 41 0.85 -3.81 -3.08
C ASP A 41 -0.31 -3.52 -2.12
N PHE A 42 -1.52 -3.77 -2.58
CA PHE A 42 -2.75 -3.63 -1.81
C PHE A 42 -3.60 -4.89 -1.93
N ALA A 43 -4.05 -5.41 -0.79
CA ALA A 43 -4.98 -6.54 -0.74
C ALA A 43 -6.25 -6.16 0.03
N VAL A 44 -7.35 -6.82 -0.29
CA VAL A 44 -8.60 -6.74 0.48
C VAL A 44 -8.93 -8.13 0.98
N LEU A 45 -9.23 -8.23 2.27
CA LEU A 45 -9.65 -9.44 2.92
C LEU A 45 -11.12 -9.34 3.36
N ASP A 46 -11.85 -10.44 3.26
CA ASP A 46 -13.19 -10.58 3.84
C ASP A 46 -13.16 -10.71 5.38
N ASP A 47 -14.33 -10.85 5.99
CA ASP A 47 -14.53 -11.04 7.43
C ASP A 47 -13.90 -12.34 7.97
N ALA A 48 -13.81 -13.37 7.13
CA ALA A 48 -13.10 -14.62 7.41
C ALA A 48 -11.57 -14.48 7.25
N GLY A 49 -11.07 -13.32 6.84
CA GLY A 49 -9.65 -13.04 6.62
C GLY A 49 -9.09 -13.59 5.31
N ARG A 50 -9.95 -14.02 4.38
CA ARG A 50 -9.56 -14.53 3.06
C ARG A 50 -9.35 -13.38 2.09
N GLU A 51 -8.31 -13.48 1.27
CA GLU A 51 -8.05 -12.49 0.23
C GLU A 51 -9.07 -12.61 -0.90
N VAL A 52 -9.81 -11.53 -1.12
CA VAL A 52 -10.83 -11.42 -2.17
C VAL A 52 -10.41 -10.49 -3.30
N TYR A 53 -9.35 -9.71 -3.10
CA TYR A 53 -8.78 -8.82 -4.11
C TYR A 53 -7.31 -8.53 -3.84
N ARG A 54 -6.53 -8.39 -4.92
CA ARG A 54 -5.14 -7.91 -4.89
C ARG A 54 -4.84 -7.00 -6.08
N TRP A 55 -4.37 -5.79 -5.79
CA TRP A 55 -4.07 -4.76 -6.79
C TRP A 55 -2.92 -5.17 -7.73
N GLY A 56 -1.88 -5.79 -7.18
CA GLY A 56 -0.71 -6.23 -7.94
C GLY A 56 -0.98 -7.38 -8.91
N SER A 57 -2.01 -8.20 -8.69
CA SER A 57 -2.30 -9.38 -9.52
C SER A 57 -2.66 -9.04 -10.97
N ALA A 58 -3.17 -7.84 -11.22
CA ALA A 58 -3.53 -7.37 -12.56
C ALA A 58 -2.40 -6.61 -13.27
N ARG A 59 -1.19 -6.59 -12.71
CA ARG A 59 -0.07 -5.75 -13.18
C ARG A 59 1.20 -6.57 -13.39
N MET A 60 1.96 -6.17 -14.40
CA MET A 60 3.30 -6.70 -14.63
C MET A 60 4.34 -5.76 -14.03
N PHE A 61 5.35 -6.34 -13.39
CA PHE A 61 6.44 -5.60 -12.77
C PHE A 61 7.79 -6.11 -13.30
N THR A 62 8.73 -5.21 -13.51
CA THR A 62 10.10 -5.57 -13.87
C THR A 62 10.76 -6.33 -12.73
N GLN A 63 11.68 -7.24 -13.05
CA GLN A 63 12.45 -8.01 -12.05
C GLN A 63 13.76 -7.32 -11.66
N SER A 64 13.90 -6.02 -11.94
CA SER A 64 15.10 -5.25 -11.64
C SER A 64 14.99 -4.61 -10.27
N MET A 65 16.05 -4.69 -9.47
CA MET A 65 16.14 -3.99 -8.18
C MET A 65 15.99 -2.47 -8.39
N GLN A 66 15.26 -1.83 -7.48
CA GLN A 66 15.00 -0.39 -7.52
C GLN A 66 15.35 0.26 -6.17
N ASN A 67 15.84 1.49 -6.21
CA ASN A 67 16.12 2.27 -5.02
C ASN A 67 15.29 3.57 -5.06
N LYS A 68 14.78 4.01 -3.92
CA LYS A 68 14.09 5.29 -3.77
C LYS A 68 14.73 6.07 -2.63
N LEU A 69 15.28 7.24 -2.95
CA LEU A 69 15.77 8.19 -1.95
C LEU A 69 14.58 8.94 -1.35
N LEU A 70 14.53 9.04 -0.03
CA LEU A 70 13.54 9.79 0.73
C LEU A 70 14.28 10.76 1.67
N GLY A 71 14.19 12.05 1.38
CA GLY A 71 14.79 13.11 2.20
C GLY A 71 14.26 13.15 3.62
N GLY A 72 14.99 13.85 4.51
CA GLY A 72 14.55 14.02 5.89
C GLY A 72 13.25 14.81 5.96
N GLY A 73 12.22 14.27 6.62
CA GLY A 73 10.87 14.85 6.66
C GLY A 73 10.03 14.62 5.38
N GLU A 74 10.61 14.08 4.31
CA GLU A 74 9.90 13.81 3.06
C GLU A 74 8.88 12.68 3.25
N THR A 75 7.75 12.79 2.54
CA THR A 75 6.72 11.75 2.52
C THR A 75 6.56 11.18 1.12
N PHE A 76 6.68 9.85 1.02
CA PHE A 76 6.30 9.11 -0.18
C PHE A 76 4.80 8.82 -0.14
N HIS A 77 4.04 9.48 -1.01
CA HIS A 77 2.62 9.21 -1.22
C HIS A 77 2.42 8.17 -2.32
N ILE A 78 1.60 7.18 -2.02
CA ILE A 78 1.11 6.17 -2.95
C ILE A 78 -0.40 6.27 -2.96
N ASP A 79 -0.94 6.47 -4.16
CA ASP A 79 -2.37 6.69 -4.37
C ASP A 79 -2.83 5.87 -5.56
N GLU A 80 -3.60 4.82 -5.27
CA GLU A 80 -4.00 3.84 -6.27
C GLU A 80 -5.51 3.67 -6.29
N ARG A 81 -6.08 3.78 -7.49
CA ARG A 81 -7.49 3.49 -7.74
C ARG A 81 -7.62 2.08 -8.32
N ALA A 82 -8.53 1.32 -7.74
CA ALA A 82 -8.84 -0.04 -8.15
C ALA A 82 -10.33 -0.16 -8.45
N THR A 83 -10.67 -0.36 -9.72
CA THR A 83 -12.03 -0.79 -10.09
C THR A 83 -12.25 -2.19 -9.56
N THR A 84 -13.30 -2.37 -8.76
CA THR A 84 -13.65 -3.66 -8.17
C THR A 84 -15.15 -3.70 -7.89
N THR A 85 -15.71 -4.90 -7.98
CA THR A 85 -17.11 -5.20 -7.68
C THR A 85 -17.14 -6.23 -6.56
N LEU A 86 -16.99 -5.76 -5.33
CA LEU A 86 -17.14 -6.58 -4.14
C LEU A 86 -18.59 -6.46 -3.63
N PRO A 87 -19.17 -7.54 -3.09
CA PRO A 87 -20.46 -7.47 -2.40
C PRO A 87 -20.44 -6.48 -1.24
N HIS A 88 -21.63 -6.10 -0.77
CA HIS A 88 -21.75 -5.30 0.45
C HIS A 88 -21.27 -6.14 1.64
N GLY A 89 -20.57 -5.52 2.58
CA GLY A 89 -19.97 -6.23 3.70
C GLY A 89 -18.82 -5.49 4.36
N ALA A 90 -18.30 -6.09 5.42
CA ALA A 90 -17.13 -5.62 6.15
C ALA A 90 -15.85 -6.26 5.56
N TYR A 91 -14.82 -5.45 5.40
CA TYR A 91 -13.56 -5.85 4.80
C TYR A 91 -12.38 -5.26 5.56
N VAL A 92 -11.20 -5.83 5.34
CA VAL A 92 -9.92 -5.28 5.78
C VAL A 92 -9.03 -5.04 4.56
N ALA A 93 -8.68 -3.78 4.33
CA ALA A 93 -7.65 -3.45 3.37
C ALA A 93 -6.27 -3.58 4.01
N VAL A 94 -5.31 -4.07 3.23
CA VAL A 94 -3.92 -4.27 3.64
C VAL A 94 -3.01 -3.57 2.64
N ALA A 95 -2.29 -2.55 3.07
CA ALA A 95 -1.22 -1.93 2.30
C ALA A 95 0.12 -2.52 2.70
N THR A 96 0.95 -2.85 1.70
CA THR A 96 2.31 -3.34 1.90
C THR A 96 3.30 -2.50 1.11
N LEU A 97 4.31 -1.96 1.79
CA LEU A 97 5.53 -1.47 1.15
C LEU A 97 6.53 -2.62 1.09
N ARG A 98 6.96 -3.00 -0.10
CA ARG A 98 7.86 -4.12 -0.36
C ARG A 98 9.35 -3.74 -0.28
N SER A 99 9.66 -2.76 0.55
CA SER A 99 11.05 -2.36 0.79
C SER A 99 11.77 -3.46 1.58
N SER A 100 12.95 -3.88 1.13
CA SER A 100 13.75 -4.91 1.78
C SER A 100 14.38 -4.45 3.09
N ASN A 101 14.65 -3.14 3.22
CA ASN A 101 15.31 -2.56 4.40
C ASN A 101 14.37 -1.77 5.32
N PHE A 102 13.22 -1.30 4.81
CA PHE A 102 12.18 -0.66 5.61
C PHE A 102 10.78 -1.19 5.24
N PRO A 103 10.48 -2.49 5.42
CA PRO A 103 9.17 -3.03 5.09
C PRO A 103 8.07 -2.40 5.94
N VAL A 104 6.92 -2.12 5.34
CA VAL A 104 5.74 -1.59 6.04
C VAL A 104 4.52 -2.42 5.68
N SER A 105 3.71 -2.75 6.68
CA SER A 105 2.36 -3.27 6.50
C SER A 105 1.37 -2.48 7.34
N ARG A 106 0.26 -2.05 6.74
CA ARG A 106 -0.84 -1.36 7.42
C ARG A 106 -2.16 -2.01 7.06
N ARG A 107 -3.05 -2.07 8.03
CA ARG A 107 -4.38 -2.68 7.88
C ARG A 107 -5.41 -1.67 8.34
N VAL A 108 -6.47 -1.49 7.55
CA VAL A 108 -7.62 -0.67 7.93
C VAL A 108 -8.92 -1.39 7.61
N PRO A 109 -9.87 -1.45 8.56
CA PRO A 109 -11.21 -1.93 8.26
C PRO A 109 -11.96 -0.90 7.41
N PHE A 110 -12.85 -1.38 6.55
CA PHE A 110 -13.81 -0.55 5.81
C PHE A 110 -15.09 -1.35 5.51
N GLU A 111 -16.16 -0.65 5.17
CA GLU A 111 -17.45 -1.26 4.84
C GLU A 111 -17.89 -0.84 3.43
N LEU A 112 -18.48 -1.77 2.70
CA LEU A 112 -19.23 -1.51 1.47
C LEU A 112 -20.73 -1.59 1.80
N ARG A 113 -21.48 -0.55 1.44
CA ARG A 113 -22.89 -0.37 1.78
C ARG A 113 -23.77 -0.21 0.55
#